data_AF-A0A182ELK2-F1
#
_entry.id   AF-A0A182ELK2-F1
#
_cell.length_a   1.000
_cell.length_b   1.000
_cell.length_c   1.000
_cell.angle_alpha   90.00
_cell.angle_beta   90.00
_cell.angle_gamma   90.00
#
_symmetry.space_group_name_H-M   'P 1'
#
loop_
_entity.id
_entity.type
_entity.pdbx_description
1 polymer ?
#
loop_
_entity_poly.entity_id
_entity_poly.type
_entity_poly.pdbx_seq_one_letter_code
_entity_poly.pdbx_strand_id
1 'polypeptide(L)'
;MTEPQIGGRTIFISNLKISVPCIKNAALFWYNLMRSGEIDTRSRHAACPVLTGIKWIANKWFHERGQEWRRPCGLNQFEQERFVGDLGLLNENIEMVPGSGHAPHGRSS
;
A
#
# COMPACT_ATOMS: atom_id res chain seq x y z
N MET A 1 -7.14 -6.32 13.46
CA MET A 1 -6.88 -7.12 14.68
C MET A 1 -7.03 -6.27 15.93
N THR A 2 -6.13 -5.33 16.27
CA THR A 2 -6.41 -4.34 17.34
C THR A 2 -5.96 -2.93 16.96
N GLU A 3 -6.51 -1.94 17.66
CA GLU A 3 -6.15 -0.54 17.56
C GLU A 3 -5.62 -0.08 18.93
N PRO A 4 -4.41 0.51 19.00
CA PRO A 4 -3.89 1.08 20.24
C PRO A 4 -4.58 2.42 20.55
N GLN A 5 -4.71 2.76 21.83
CA GLN A 5 -5.29 4.03 22.25
C GLN A 5 -4.39 5.21 21.86
N ILE A 6 -3.06 5.07 22.01
CA ILE A 6 -2.09 6.12 21.65
C ILE A 6 -0.85 5.50 20.99
N GLY A 7 -0.38 6.12 19.91
CA GLY A 7 0.85 5.73 19.20
C GLY A 7 0.62 4.66 18.14
N GLY A 8 1.64 3.86 17.83
CA GLY A 8 1.52 2.70 16.94
C GLY A 8 1.28 3.01 15.47
N ARG A 9 1.55 4.23 15.00
CA ARG A 9 1.41 4.63 13.59
C ARG A 9 2.40 3.89 12.69
N THR A 10 2.05 3.70 11.42
CA THR A 10 3.01 3.32 10.38
C THR A 10 3.48 4.60 9.69
N ILE A 11 4.79 4.85 9.67
CA ILE A 11 5.37 6.03 9.03
C ILE A 11 6.17 5.62 7.81
N PHE A 12 6.11 6.44 6.76
CA PHE A 12 7.01 6.34 5.61
C PHE A 12 8.08 7.42 5.77
N ILE A 13 9.35 6.98 5.82
CA ILE A 13 10.51 7.81 6.23
C ILE A 13 11.17 8.48 5.01
N SER A 14 10.55 8.38 3.83
CA SER A 14 10.99 9.14 2.67
C SER A 14 10.65 10.63 2.83
N ASN A 15 11.00 11.45 1.84
CA ASN A 15 10.70 12.89 1.84
C ASN A 15 9.19 13.20 1.88
N LEU A 16 8.34 12.18 1.81
CA LEU A 16 6.90 12.24 1.96
C LEU A 16 6.59 12.06 3.46
N LYS A 17 6.21 13.13 4.16
CA LYS A 17 5.83 13.11 5.59
C LYS A 17 4.50 12.37 5.81
N ILE A 18 4.45 11.09 5.46
CA ILE A 18 3.26 10.25 5.51
C ILE A 18 3.27 9.44 6.80
N SER A 19 2.14 9.50 7.50
CA SER A 19 1.91 8.72 8.70
C SER A 19 0.48 8.19 8.74
N VAL A 20 0.32 6.89 8.91
CA VAL A 20 -0.97 6.19 8.88
C VAL A 20 -1.31 5.69 10.29
N PRO A 21 -2.48 6.04 10.85
CA PRO A 21 -2.93 5.48 12.13
C PRO A 21 -3.23 3.98 12.00
N CYS A 22 -3.11 3.26 13.11
CA CYS A 22 -3.51 1.85 13.15
C CYS A 22 -5.00 1.77 13.47
N ILE A 23 -5.84 1.57 12.46
CA ILE A 23 -7.29 1.49 12.64
C ILE A 23 -7.73 0.03 12.77
N LYS A 24 -8.59 -0.30 13.75
CA LYS A 24 -9.06 -1.68 13.94
C LYS A 24 -9.79 -2.16 12.68
N ASN A 25 -9.35 -3.32 12.17
CA ASN A 25 -9.88 -4.00 10.98
C ASN A 25 -9.61 -3.29 9.64
N ALA A 26 -8.89 -2.17 9.64
CA ALA A 26 -8.38 -1.58 8.41
C ALA A 26 -7.17 -2.37 7.87
N ALA A 27 -6.93 -2.23 6.57
CA ALA A 27 -5.75 -2.73 5.88
C ALA A 27 -4.96 -1.56 5.31
N LEU A 28 -3.63 -1.66 5.37
CA LEU A 28 -2.73 -0.73 4.70
C LEU A 28 -1.91 -1.54 3.69
N PHE A 29 -1.93 -1.10 2.43
CA PHE A 29 -1.25 -1.77 1.34
C PHE A 29 -0.38 -0.76 0.58
N TRP A 30 0.81 -1.20 0.15
CA TRP A 30 1.73 -0.43 -0.67
C TRP A 30 2.66 -1.37 -1.44
N TYR A 31 3.30 -0.83 -2.48
CA TYR A 31 4.33 -1.55 -3.24
C TYR A 31 5.72 -1.19 -2.72
N ASN A 32 6.58 -2.21 -2.57
CA ASN A 32 8.00 -2.00 -2.23
C ASN A 32 8.91 -1.86 -3.46
N LEU A 33 8.42 -2.27 -4.63
CA LEU A 33 9.17 -2.27 -5.88
C LEU A 33 8.46 -1.40 -6.92
N MET A 34 9.22 -0.74 -7.76
CA MET A 34 8.76 -0.10 -9.00
C MET A 34 8.23 -1.17 -9.97
N ARG A 35 7.61 -0.75 -11.08
CA ARG A 35 7.14 -1.70 -12.11
C ARG A 35 8.30 -2.41 -12.82
N SER A 36 9.52 -1.88 -12.72
CA SER A 36 10.75 -2.49 -13.20
C SER A 36 11.32 -3.57 -12.29
N GLY A 37 10.80 -3.72 -11.06
CA GLY A 37 11.35 -4.62 -10.03
C GLY A 37 12.43 -3.98 -9.15
N GLU A 38 12.86 -2.77 -9.46
CA GLU A 38 13.78 -1.99 -8.62
C GLU A 38 13.11 -1.52 -7.32
N ILE A 39 13.89 -1.34 -6.25
CA ILE A 39 13.37 -0.91 -4.95
C ILE A 39 12.79 0.51 -5.03
N ASP A 40 11.55 0.70 -4.57
CA ASP A 40 10.95 2.02 -4.40
C ASP A 40 11.33 2.61 -3.04
N THR A 41 12.30 3.53 -3.02
CA THR A 41 12.79 4.15 -1.78
C THR A 41 11.71 4.94 -1.01
N ARG A 42 10.60 5.30 -1.67
CA ARG A 42 9.47 5.98 -1.02
C ARG A 42 8.73 5.07 -0.03
N SER A 43 8.80 3.74 -0.24
CA SER A 43 8.14 2.74 0.59
C SER A 43 8.86 2.43 1.90
N ARG A 44 10.05 3.02 2.14
CA ARG A 44 10.79 2.83 3.40
C ARG A 44 9.92 3.26 4.57
N HIS A 45 9.62 2.33 5.46
CA HIS A 45 8.68 2.54 6.54
C HIS A 45 9.18 2.00 7.87
N ALA A 46 8.54 2.48 8.95
CA ALA A 46 8.73 1.97 10.30
C ALA A 46 7.42 2.02 11.08
N ALA A 47 7.38 1.28 12.18
CA ALA A 47 6.32 1.40 13.17
C ALA A 47 6.76 2.38 14.27
N CYS A 48 5.92 3.37 14.56
CA CYS A 48 6.06 4.19 15.75
C CYS A 48 5.77 3.34 17.01
N PRO A 49 6.38 3.68 18.17
CA PRO A 49 6.10 3.01 19.43
C PRO A 49 4.61 3.12 19.79
N VAL A 50 4.08 2.07 20.44
CA VAL A 50 2.78 2.13 21.13
C VAL A 50 3.03 2.79 22.48
N LEU A 51 2.32 3.89 22.76
CA LEU A 51 2.46 4.60 24.02
C LEU A 51 1.46 4.08 25.05
N THR A 52 0.23 3.78 24.61
CA THR A 52 -0.83 3.21 25.44
C THR A 52 -1.61 2.18 24.64
N GLY A 53 -1.82 1.00 25.23
CA GLY A 53 -2.58 -0.07 24.61
C GLY A 53 -1.76 -1.20 24.01
N ILE A 54 -2.39 -1.89 23.05
CA ILE A 54 -1.79 -3.03 22.35
C ILE A 54 -2.13 -2.95 20.85
N LYS A 55 -1.10 -3.08 20.01
CA LYS A 55 -1.20 -3.13 18.55
C LYS A 55 -0.92 -4.54 18.03
N TRP A 56 -1.94 -5.18 17.46
CA TRP A 56 -1.83 -6.43 16.72
C TRP A 56 -2.07 -6.18 15.23
N ILE A 57 -1.11 -6.60 14.40
CA ILE A 57 -1.16 -6.51 12.93
C ILE A 57 -0.75 -7.84 12.30
N ALA A 58 -1.20 -8.07 11.06
CA ALA A 58 -0.81 -9.22 10.26
C ALA A 58 -0.18 -8.68 8.98
N ASN A 59 0.99 -9.18 8.63
CA ASN A 59 1.68 -8.80 7.39
C ASN A 59 1.49 -9.92 6.36
N LYS A 60 1.04 -9.54 5.17
CA LYS A 60 1.05 -10.42 3.99
C LYS A 60 2.02 -9.84 2.98
N TRP A 61 3.05 -10.62 2.68
CA TRP A 61 4.04 -10.28 1.66
C TRP A 61 3.65 -10.93 0.34
N PHE A 62 3.63 -10.13 -0.71
CA PHE A 62 3.47 -10.57 -2.09
C PHE A 62 4.83 -10.48 -2.78
N HIS A 63 5.28 -11.60 -3.34
CA HIS A 63 6.53 -11.66 -4.09
C HIS A 63 6.27 -11.34 -5.55
N GLU A 64 7.24 -10.69 -6.21
CA GLU A 64 7.17 -10.33 -7.62
C GLU A 64 7.13 -11.58 -8.53
N ARG A 65 7.92 -12.61 -8.20
CA ARG A 65 7.97 -13.85 -8.96
C ARG A 65 6.62 -14.58 -8.94
N GLY A 66 6.14 -14.99 -10.11
CA GLY A 66 4.85 -15.67 -10.28
C GLY A 66 3.67 -14.71 -10.42
N GLN A 67 3.93 -13.40 -10.57
CA GLN A 67 2.92 -12.37 -10.79
C GLN A 67 3.00 -11.74 -12.18
N GLU A 68 3.86 -12.23 -13.07
CA GLU A 68 4.10 -11.69 -14.42
C GLU A 68 2.82 -11.42 -15.23
N TRP A 69 1.77 -12.23 -15.07
CA TRP A 69 0.48 -12.05 -15.76
C TRP A 69 -0.52 -11.17 -15.00
N ARG A 70 -0.34 -11.00 -13.69
CA ARG A 70 -1.23 -10.21 -12.82
C ARG A 70 -0.72 -8.78 -12.59
N ARG A 71 0.60 -8.61 -12.59
CA ARG A 71 1.33 -7.35 -12.48
C ARG A 71 2.43 -7.32 -13.55
N PRO A 72 2.09 -6.98 -14.80
CA PRO A 72 3.09 -6.88 -15.87
C PRO A 72 4.18 -5.87 -15.52
N CYS A 73 5.40 -6.11 -15.99
CA CYS A 73 6.49 -5.15 -15.82
C CYS A 73 6.21 -3.84 -16.56
N GLY A 74 6.88 -2.78 -16.14
CA GLY A 74 6.81 -1.50 -16.83
C GLY A 74 7.44 -1.56 -18.22
N LEU A 75 6.95 -0.75 -19.16
CA LEU A 75 7.59 -0.62 -20.48
C LEU A 75 8.86 0.23 -20.40
N ASN A 76 8.96 1.06 -19.34
CA ASN A 76 10.09 1.95 -19.10
C ASN A 76 10.65 1.73 -17.68
N GLN A 77 11.96 1.91 -17.51
CA GLN A 77 12.65 1.70 -16.23
C GLN A 77 12.14 2.59 -15.09
N PHE A 78 11.68 3.79 -15.43
CA PHE A 78 11.21 4.80 -14.46
C PHE A 78 9.71 4.72 -14.18
N GLU A 79 9.02 3.71 -14.72
CA GLU A 79 7.59 3.56 -14.51
C GLU A 79 7.30 3.16 -13.06
N GLN A 80 6.56 4.03 -12.38
CA GLN A 80 6.19 3.86 -10.98
C GLN A 80 4.77 3.29 -10.86
N GLU A 81 4.49 2.64 -9.74
CA GLU A 81 3.12 2.35 -9.36
C GLU A 81 2.38 3.67 -9.11
N ARG A 82 1.17 3.78 -9.64
CA ARG A 82 0.32 4.97 -9.42
C ARG A 82 -0.16 5.10 -7.98
N PHE A 83 -0.09 4.02 -7.20
CA PHE A 83 -0.65 3.95 -5.84
C PHE A 83 0.45 3.55 -4.84
N VAL A 84 1.00 4.53 -4.11
CA VAL A 84 1.85 4.30 -2.94
C VAL A 84 1.00 4.55 -1.70
N GLY A 85 0.18 3.56 -1.36
CA GLY A 85 -0.85 3.70 -0.34
C GLY A 85 -2.01 4.56 -0.83
N ASP A 86 -3.21 3.99 -0.86
CA ASP A 86 -4.44 4.78 -0.84
C ASP A 86 -4.49 5.54 0.49
N LEU A 87 -3.81 6.68 0.56
CA LEU A 87 -4.32 7.80 1.33
C LEU A 87 -5.39 8.43 0.45
N GLY A 88 -6.61 7.93 0.57
CA GLY A 88 -7.80 8.64 0.11
C GLY A 88 -7.77 10.03 0.73
N LEU A 89 -7.20 11.00 0.01
CA LEU A 89 -7.38 12.39 0.34
C LEU A 89 -8.79 12.74 -0.09
N LEU A 90 -9.58 13.06 0.94
CA LEU A 90 -10.91 13.63 0.92
C LEU A 90 -12.03 12.63 0.62
N ASN A 91 -12.43 11.88 1.66
CA ASN A 91 -13.76 12.05 2.24
C ASN A 91 -13.82 11.31 3.57
N GLU A 92 -14.41 11.96 4.56
CA GLU A 92 -14.84 11.30 5.80
C GLU A 92 -15.79 10.16 5.39
N ASN A 93 -15.55 8.96 5.90
CA ASN A 93 -16.12 7.65 5.52
C ASN A 93 -15.26 6.84 4.55
N ILE A 94 -14.34 6.04 5.12
CA ILE A 94 -13.55 5.02 4.41
C ILE A 94 -14.49 3.85 4.05
N GLU A 95 -15.07 3.88 2.86
CA GLU A 95 -15.58 2.67 2.21
C GLU A 95 -14.50 2.09 1.31
N MET A 96 -14.09 0.84 1.60
CA MET A 96 -13.31 0.04 0.66
C MET A 96 -14.20 -0.32 -0.52
N VAL A 97 -14.07 0.41 -1.63
CA VAL A 97 -14.78 0.06 -2.87
C VAL A 97 -14.20 -1.25 -3.40
N PRO A 98 -15.01 -2.32 -3.61
CA PRO A 98 -14.51 -3.51 -4.27
C PRO A 98 -14.14 -3.15 -5.71
N GLY A 99 -12.90 -3.43 -6.08
CA GLY A 99 -12.39 -3.14 -7.42
C GLY A 99 -13.29 -3.76 -8.49
N SER A 100 -14.01 -2.91 -9.22
CA SER A 100 -14.61 -3.27 -10.48
C SER A 100 -13.50 -3.36 -11.51
N GLY A 101 -13.00 -4.58 -11.73
CA GLY A 101 -12.12 -4.87 -12.84
C GLY A 101 -12.83 -4.57 -14.16
N HIS A 102 -12.48 -3.45 -14.79
CA HIS A 102 -12.69 -3.30 -16.23
C HIS A 102 -11.56 -4.06 -16.93
N ALA A 103 -11.90 -5.22 -17.47
CA ALA A 103 -11.06 -5.93 -18.42
C ALA A 103 -10.77 -5.03 -19.63
N PRO A 104 -9.55 -5.05 -20.20
CA PRO A 104 -9.32 -4.38 -21.47
C PRO A 104 -10.12 -5.10 -22.56
N HIS A 105 -11.04 -4.36 -23.20
CA HIS A 105 -11.72 -4.81 -24.41
C HIS A 105 -10.69 -5.22 -25.46
N GLY A 106 -10.69 -6.51 -25.81
CA GLY A 106 -10.04 -6.99 -27.02
C GLY A 106 -10.65 -6.31 -28.24
N ARG A 107 -9.79 -5.76 -29.10
CA ARG A 107 -10.16 -5.43 -30.48
C ARG A 107 -10.16 -6.73 -31.27
N SER A 108 -11.33 -7.15 -31.71
CA SER A 108 -11.52 -8.04 -32.85
C SER A 108 -11.77 -7.19 -34.10
N SER A 109 -11.17 -7.61 -35.22
CA SER A 109 -11.18 -7.06 -36.59
C SER A 109 -10.04 -6.08 -36.91
#